data_AF-A0A8D2HZR8-F1
#
_entry.id   AF-A0A8D2HZR8-F1
#
_cell.length_a   1.000
_cell.length_b   1.000
_cell.length_c   1.000
_cell.angle_alpha   90.00
_cell.angle_beta   90.00
_cell.angle_gamma   90.00
#
_symmetry.space_group_name_H-M   'P 1'
#
loop_
_entity.id
_entity.type
_entity.pdbx_description
1 polymer ?
#
loop_
_entity_poly.entity_id
_entity_poly.type
_entity_poly.pdbx_seq_one_letter_code
_entity_poly.pdbx_strand_id
1 'polypeptide(L)'
;MSVKEGAQRKWAALKEKLGPQDSDPTEANLESADPELCIRLLQMPSVVNYSGLRKRLESSDGGWMVQFLEQSGLDLLLEALARLSGRGVARIADALLQLTCVSCVRAVMNSQQGIEYILSNQGYVRQLSQALDTSNVMVKKQVFELLAALCIYSPEGHALTLDALDHYKTVCSQQYRFSVIMNELSDSDNVPYVVTLLSVVNAVILGPEDLRTRTQLRSEFIGNCHPAWYPLLPRAPDCPPPGQAPGRSSQESPGPAQPRVGESPATTVPLVATGLRTGHPSLFRGWLGSRRR
;
A
#
# COMPACT_ATOMS: atom_id res chain seq x y z
N MET A 1 0.66 40.14 33.03
CA MET A 1 1.04 38.77 32.61
C MET A 1 2.39 38.89 31.93
N SER A 2 3.46 38.59 32.67
CA SER A 2 4.75 39.28 32.55
C SER A 2 5.83 38.32 32.06
N VAL A 3 6.49 38.68 30.96
CA VAL A 3 7.78 38.29 30.34
C VAL A 3 8.50 37.00 30.82
N LYS A 4 8.50 36.69 32.12
CA LYS A 4 9.04 35.47 32.73
C LYS A 4 8.46 34.16 32.17
N GLU A 5 7.16 34.08 31.90
CA GLU A 5 6.55 32.86 31.33
C GLU A 5 7.03 32.58 29.90
N GLY A 6 7.23 33.64 29.11
CA GLY A 6 7.75 33.54 27.75
C GLY A 6 9.22 33.07 27.73
N ALA A 7 10.02 33.55 28.68
CA ALA A 7 11.40 33.09 28.84
C ALA A 7 11.45 31.62 29.26
N GLN A 8 10.65 31.18 30.23
CA GLN A 8 10.62 29.78 30.67
C GLN A 8 10.19 28.81 29.57
N ARG A 9 9.21 29.18 28.73
CA ARG A 9 8.83 28.39 27.56
C ARG A 9 9.95 28.29 26.52
N LYS A 10 10.66 29.40 26.26
CA LYS A 10 11.83 29.42 25.37
C LYS A 10 12.99 28.58 25.93
N TRP A 11 13.25 28.66 27.23
CA TRP A 11 14.25 27.84 27.91
C TRP A 11 13.86 26.36 27.93
N ALA A 12 12.58 26.02 28.07
CA ALA A 12 12.09 24.64 27.98
C ALA A 12 12.27 24.07 26.57
N ALA A 13 11.89 24.82 25.53
CA ALA A 13 12.08 24.41 24.14
C ALA A 13 13.56 24.30 23.76
N LEU A 14 14.41 25.20 24.29
CA LEU A 14 15.85 25.15 24.07
C LEU A 14 16.49 23.96 24.82
N LYS A 15 16.00 23.62 26.01
CA LYS A 15 16.44 22.47 26.80
C LYS A 15 15.97 21.14 26.22
N GLU A 16 14.87 21.13 25.48
CA GLU A 16 14.45 19.99 24.65
C GLU A 16 15.38 19.82 23.43
N LYS A 17 15.84 20.94 22.83
CA LYS A 17 16.83 20.91 21.74
C LYS A 17 18.28 20.65 22.17
N LEU A 18 18.62 20.90 23.43
CA LEU A 18 19.97 20.74 24.01
C LEU A 18 20.06 19.61 25.04
N GLY A 19 18.96 18.89 25.27
CA GLY A 19 18.97 17.69 26.11
C GLY A 19 19.92 16.65 25.52
N PRO A 20 20.51 15.76 26.34
CA PRO A 20 21.29 14.65 25.80
C PRO A 20 20.43 13.95 24.76
N GLN A 21 20.92 13.95 23.51
CA GLN A 21 20.29 13.24 22.41
C GLN A 21 20.12 11.79 22.91
N ASP A 22 18.89 11.30 23.03
CA ASP A 22 18.62 9.87 23.21
C ASP A 22 18.98 9.15 21.88
N SER A 23 20.25 9.27 21.48
CA SER A 23 20.80 8.55 20.35
C SER A 23 20.97 7.11 20.80
N ASP A 24 20.01 6.27 20.43
CA ASP A 24 20.17 4.83 20.51
C ASP A 24 21.48 4.46 19.81
N PRO A 25 22.48 3.87 20.50
CA PRO A 25 23.78 3.57 19.92
C PRO A 25 23.70 2.54 18.78
N THR A 26 22.52 1.97 18.51
CA THR A 26 22.26 1.07 17.38
C THR A 26 21.92 1.77 16.06
N GLU A 27 21.87 3.10 16.00
CA GLU A 27 21.54 3.85 14.77
C GLU A 27 22.61 4.87 14.39
N ALA A 28 22.79 5.10 13.07
CA ALA A 28 23.66 6.17 12.58
C ALA A 28 23.04 7.54 12.92
N ASN A 29 23.81 8.43 13.55
CA ASN A 29 23.36 9.80 13.82
C ASN A 29 23.39 10.62 12.52
N LEU A 30 22.26 10.66 11.82
CA LEU A 30 22.10 11.34 10.54
C LEU A 30 21.16 12.54 10.61
N GLU A 31 20.76 13.01 11.80
CA GLU A 31 19.75 14.06 11.96
C GLU A 31 20.06 15.35 11.19
N SER A 32 21.35 15.70 11.09
CA SER A 32 21.84 16.86 10.33
C SER A 32 22.59 16.49 9.05
N ALA A 33 22.50 15.24 8.59
CA ALA A 33 23.21 14.79 7.39
C ALA A 33 22.61 15.39 6.11
N ASP A 34 23.49 15.79 5.19
CA ASP A 34 23.14 16.20 3.84
C ASP A 34 22.84 14.97 2.95
N PRO A 35 22.04 15.14 1.87
CA PRO A 35 21.63 14.02 1.02
C PRO A 35 22.81 13.25 0.42
N GLU A 36 23.89 13.93 0.05
CA GLU A 36 25.12 13.31 -0.49
C GLU A 36 25.76 12.31 0.49
N LEU A 37 25.76 12.62 1.78
CA LEU A 37 26.28 11.71 2.80
C LEU A 37 25.38 10.49 2.92
N CYS A 38 24.06 10.70 2.96
CA CYS A 38 23.07 9.62 2.99
C CYS A 38 23.24 8.67 1.80
N ILE A 39 23.47 9.19 0.60
CA ILE A 39 23.64 8.40 -0.63
C ILE A 39 24.92 7.58 -0.59
N ARG A 40 26.03 8.14 -0.09
CA ARG A 40 27.26 7.35 0.12
C ARG A 40 27.06 6.23 1.13
N LEU A 41 26.28 6.47 2.19
CA LEU A 41 25.95 5.44 3.17
C LEU A 41 25.02 4.34 2.61
N LEU A 42 24.14 4.66 1.65
CA LEU A 42 23.31 3.67 0.95
C LEU A 42 24.14 2.62 0.21
N GLN A 43 25.33 3.00 -0.28
CA GLN A 43 26.27 2.08 -0.94
C GLN A 43 26.95 1.12 0.03
N MET A 44 26.87 1.38 1.35
CA MET A 44 27.34 0.50 2.42
C MET A 44 26.13 -0.05 3.21
N PRO A 45 25.42 -1.06 2.68
CA PRO A 45 24.17 -1.53 3.26
C PRO A 45 24.40 -2.13 4.65
N SER A 46 23.81 -1.50 5.66
CA SER A 46 23.75 -1.99 7.04
C SER A 46 22.45 -1.53 7.70
N VAL A 47 22.00 -2.29 8.71
CA VAL A 47 20.79 -1.95 9.47
C VAL A 47 20.95 -0.57 10.13
N VAL A 48 22.15 -0.26 10.63
CA VAL A 48 22.50 1.02 11.27
C VAL A 48 22.34 2.19 10.31
N ASN A 49 22.86 2.05 9.07
CA ASN A 49 22.77 3.08 8.05
C ASN A 49 21.33 3.30 7.58
N TYR A 50 20.57 2.23 7.32
CA TYR A 50 19.17 2.36 6.92
C TYR A 50 18.28 2.90 8.05
N SER A 51 18.52 2.55 9.31
CA SER A 51 17.71 3.07 10.43
C SER A 51 17.94 4.57 10.63
N GLY A 52 19.20 5.01 10.58
CA GLY A 52 19.55 6.43 10.60
C GLY A 52 18.97 7.18 9.41
N LEU A 53 19.05 6.59 8.21
CA LEU A 53 18.50 7.19 7.00
C LEU A 53 16.98 7.33 7.07
N ARG A 54 16.27 6.30 7.53
CA ARG A 54 14.81 6.35 7.73
C ARG A 54 14.42 7.54 8.59
N LYS A 55 15.07 7.72 9.75
CA LYS A 55 14.80 8.87 10.64
C LYS A 55 15.05 10.20 9.92
N ARG A 56 16.15 10.29 9.17
CA ARG A 56 16.50 11.49 8.41
C ARG A 56 15.51 11.80 7.28
N LEU A 57 14.94 10.78 6.63
CA LEU A 57 13.88 10.91 5.64
C LEU A 57 12.58 11.39 6.29
N GLU A 58 12.21 10.82 7.44
CA GLU A 58 10.98 11.16 8.18
C GLU A 58 10.98 12.60 8.72
N SER A 59 12.15 13.14 9.06
CA SER A 59 12.31 14.52 9.55
C SER A 59 12.69 15.54 8.48
N SER A 60 12.92 15.09 7.23
CA SER A 60 13.31 15.96 6.12
C SER A 60 12.22 16.94 5.70
N ASP A 61 12.62 18.13 5.28
CA ASP A 61 11.76 19.05 4.53
C ASP A 61 11.74 18.68 3.03
N GLY A 62 10.81 19.30 2.28
CA GLY A 62 10.63 19.02 0.86
C GLY A 62 11.84 19.36 0.00
N GLY A 63 12.63 20.38 0.35
CA GLY A 63 13.83 20.75 -0.40
C GLY A 63 14.92 19.68 -0.27
N TRP A 64 15.15 19.20 0.95
CA TRP A 64 16.05 18.08 1.19
C TRP A 64 15.60 16.80 0.48
N MET A 65 14.29 16.50 0.51
CA MET A 65 13.73 15.32 -0.18
C MET A 65 13.97 15.39 -1.69
N VAL A 66 13.73 16.54 -2.33
CA VAL A 66 14.00 16.72 -3.77
C VAL A 66 15.48 16.46 -4.07
N GLN A 67 16.39 17.04 -3.29
CA GLN A 67 17.83 16.81 -3.50
C GLN A 67 18.23 15.33 -3.34
N PHE A 68 17.63 14.61 -2.39
CA PHE A 68 17.86 13.17 -2.22
C PHE A 68 17.38 12.37 -3.44
N LEU A 69 16.24 12.74 -4.01
CA LEU A 69 15.67 12.09 -5.19
C LEU A 69 16.46 12.41 -6.47
N GLU A 70 16.86 13.67 -6.67
CA GLU A 70 17.67 14.10 -7.82
C GLU A 70 19.04 13.44 -7.87
N GLN A 71 19.58 13.03 -6.72
CA GLN A 71 20.84 12.31 -6.62
C GLN A 71 20.65 10.78 -6.57
N SER A 72 19.54 10.27 -7.09
CA SER A 72 19.25 8.84 -7.23
C SER A 72 19.14 8.06 -5.91
N GLY A 73 18.77 8.74 -4.82
CA GLY A 73 18.60 8.09 -3.52
C GLY A 73 17.51 7.01 -3.52
N LEU A 74 16.41 7.24 -4.25
CA LEU A 74 15.34 6.25 -4.39
C LEU A 74 15.76 5.06 -5.26
N ASP A 75 16.47 5.28 -6.36
CA ASP A 75 16.99 4.22 -7.22
C ASP A 75 17.84 3.24 -6.42
N LEU A 76 18.76 3.75 -5.60
CA LEU A 76 19.63 2.94 -4.75
C LEU A 76 18.84 2.14 -3.70
N LEU A 77 17.77 2.70 -3.14
CA LEU A 77 16.89 2.01 -2.20
C LEU A 77 16.14 0.86 -2.88
N LEU A 78 15.56 1.10 -4.05
CA LEU A 78 14.81 0.07 -4.79
C LEU A 78 15.73 -1.02 -5.34
N GLU A 79 16.93 -0.66 -5.81
CA GLU A 79 17.93 -1.62 -6.23
C GLU A 79 18.41 -2.49 -5.05
N ALA A 80 18.66 -1.88 -3.89
CA ALA A 80 19.00 -2.63 -2.69
C ALA A 80 17.89 -3.59 -2.27
N LEU A 81 16.63 -3.15 -2.34
CA LEU A 81 15.47 -3.98 -2.03
C LEU A 81 15.36 -5.18 -3.00
N ALA A 82 15.53 -4.96 -4.30
CA ALA A 82 15.52 -6.02 -5.31
C ALA A 82 16.63 -7.06 -5.08
N ARG A 83 17.86 -6.62 -4.76
CA ARG A 83 18.97 -7.52 -4.42
C ARG A 83 18.70 -8.38 -3.18
N LEU A 84 17.93 -7.86 -2.23
CA LEU A 84 17.56 -8.57 -1.00
C LEU A 84 16.36 -9.50 -1.19
N SER A 85 15.46 -9.21 -2.14
CA SER A 85 14.29 -10.05 -2.44
C SER A 85 14.64 -11.33 -3.20
N GLY A 86 15.47 -11.23 -4.25
CA GLY A 86 15.80 -12.39 -5.13
C GLY A 86 16.70 -13.46 -4.50
N ARG A 87 17.15 -13.27 -3.25
CA ARG A 87 17.87 -14.29 -2.48
C ARG A 87 16.93 -14.72 -1.37
N GLY A 88 16.53 -16.00 -1.35
CA GLY A 88 15.87 -16.55 -0.17
C GLY A 88 16.64 -16.13 1.09
N VAL A 89 15.95 -15.60 2.10
CA VAL A 89 16.56 -14.93 3.25
C VAL A 89 17.58 -15.86 3.92
N ALA A 90 18.87 -15.68 3.60
CA ALA A 90 19.93 -16.60 3.99
C ALA A 90 20.29 -16.44 5.47
N ARG A 91 20.09 -15.23 6.03
CA ARG A 91 20.39 -14.88 7.42
C ARG A 91 19.36 -13.92 8.00
N ILE A 92 19.19 -13.96 9.33
CA ILE A 92 18.32 -13.02 10.09
C ILE A 92 18.73 -11.56 9.81
N ALA A 93 20.03 -11.30 9.69
CA ALA A 93 20.55 -9.96 9.37
C ALA A 93 20.04 -9.44 8.02
N ASP A 94 19.93 -10.31 7.00
CA ASP A 94 19.43 -9.92 5.68
C ASP A 94 17.92 -9.60 5.75
N ALA A 95 17.17 -10.33 6.57
CA ALA A 95 15.75 -10.08 6.81
C ALA A 95 15.53 -8.69 7.45
N LEU A 96 16.34 -8.36 8.46
CA LEU A 96 16.30 -7.06 9.15
C LEU A 96 16.71 -5.95 8.18
N LEU A 97 17.78 -6.14 7.43
CA LEU A 97 18.25 -5.17 6.44
C LEU A 97 17.17 -4.88 5.38
N GLN A 98 16.51 -5.91 4.86
CA GLN A 98 15.41 -5.78 3.90
C GLN A 98 14.22 -5.02 4.52
N LEU A 99 13.87 -5.33 5.76
CA LEU A 99 12.76 -4.68 6.47
C LEU A 99 13.05 -3.19 6.71
N THR A 100 14.27 -2.84 7.12
CA THR A 100 14.66 -1.44 7.32
C THR A 100 14.76 -0.69 5.99
N CYS A 101 15.21 -1.35 4.92
CA CYS A 101 15.27 -0.78 3.57
C CYS A 101 13.87 -0.39 3.06
N VAL A 102 12.88 -1.29 3.14
CA VAL A 102 11.50 -0.96 2.73
C VAL A 102 10.88 0.13 3.61
N SER A 103 11.27 0.24 4.88
CA SER A 103 10.85 1.36 5.73
C SER A 103 11.45 2.70 5.29
N CYS A 104 12.64 2.73 4.68
CA CYS A 104 13.17 3.95 4.05
C CYS A 104 12.33 4.36 2.84
N VAL A 105 11.95 3.40 1.98
CA VAL A 105 11.04 3.65 0.84
C VAL A 105 9.70 4.19 1.32
N ARG A 106 9.14 3.63 2.40
CA ARG A 106 7.94 4.17 3.05
C ARG A 106 8.12 5.62 3.50
N ALA A 107 9.26 5.95 4.11
CA ALA A 107 9.54 7.32 4.56
C ALA A 107 9.56 8.30 3.37
N VAL A 108 10.14 7.91 2.23
CA VAL A 108 10.08 8.69 0.98
C VAL A 108 8.63 8.89 0.53
N MET A 109 7.84 7.81 0.42
CA MET A 109 6.43 7.85 -0.02
C MET A 109 5.50 8.65 0.90
N ASN A 110 5.86 8.79 2.18
CA ASN A 110 5.11 9.61 3.14
C ASN A 110 5.32 11.12 2.92
N SER A 111 6.29 11.53 2.10
CA SER A 111 6.46 12.92 1.68
C SER A 111 5.70 13.18 0.37
N GLN A 112 5.16 14.39 0.23
CA GLN A 112 4.47 14.79 -1.00
C GLN A 112 5.42 14.73 -2.21
N GLN A 113 6.64 15.23 -2.05
CA GLN A 113 7.65 15.22 -3.12
C GLN A 113 8.01 13.79 -3.53
N GLY A 114 8.15 12.88 -2.57
CA GLY A 114 8.49 11.48 -2.82
C GLY A 114 7.39 10.71 -3.56
N ILE A 115 6.12 10.87 -3.17
CA ILE A 115 5.01 10.19 -3.87
C ILE A 115 4.81 10.76 -5.29
N GLU A 116 4.89 12.08 -5.47
CA GLU A 116 4.81 12.71 -6.80
C GLU A 116 5.96 12.25 -7.71
N TYR A 117 7.18 12.12 -7.16
CA TYR A 117 8.33 11.61 -7.89
C TYR A 117 8.16 10.15 -8.32
N ILE A 118 7.61 9.29 -7.45
CA ILE A 118 7.31 7.89 -7.79
C ILE A 118 6.28 7.78 -8.91
N LEU A 119 5.23 8.61 -8.87
CA LEU A 119 4.18 8.61 -9.89
C LEU A 119 4.69 9.09 -11.26
N SER A 120 5.71 9.94 -11.29
CA SER A 120 6.30 10.43 -12.54
C SER A 120 6.98 9.35 -13.40
N ASN A 121 7.27 8.17 -12.82
CA ASN A 121 7.94 7.08 -13.52
C ASN A 121 7.39 5.71 -13.11
N GLN A 122 6.70 5.05 -14.05
CA GLN A 122 6.15 3.70 -13.87
C GLN A 122 7.20 2.65 -13.45
N GLY A 123 8.48 2.86 -13.79
CA GLY A 123 9.58 1.97 -13.42
C GLY A 123 9.71 1.78 -11.91
N TYR A 124 9.48 2.83 -11.12
CA TYR A 124 9.59 2.75 -9.66
C TYR A 124 8.49 1.87 -9.04
N VAL A 125 7.26 1.98 -9.53
CA VAL A 125 6.13 1.16 -9.03
C VAL A 125 6.33 -0.31 -9.42
N ARG A 126 6.86 -0.58 -10.62
CA ARG A 126 7.25 -1.93 -11.05
C ARG A 126 8.39 -2.52 -10.21
N GLN A 127 9.43 -1.74 -9.92
CA GLN A 127 10.51 -2.20 -9.03
C GLN A 127 10.00 -2.44 -7.60
N LEU A 128 9.09 -1.60 -7.12
CA LEU A 128 8.43 -1.81 -5.82
C LEU A 128 7.60 -3.11 -5.81
N SER A 129 6.86 -3.43 -6.88
CA SER A 129 6.10 -4.68 -6.95
C SER A 129 7.00 -5.92 -7.00
N GLN A 130 8.17 -5.84 -7.63
CA GLN A 130 9.17 -6.93 -7.62
C GLN A 130 9.66 -7.26 -6.20
N ALA A 131 9.62 -6.30 -5.27
CA ALA A 131 9.98 -6.56 -3.88
C ALA A 131 9.04 -7.56 -3.17
N LEU A 132 7.87 -7.86 -3.75
CA LEU A 132 6.97 -8.93 -3.29
C LEU A 132 7.58 -10.33 -3.44
N ASP A 133 8.59 -10.51 -4.29
CA ASP A 133 9.31 -11.77 -4.47
C ASP A 133 10.32 -12.01 -3.34
N THR A 134 9.81 -12.04 -2.10
CA THR A 134 10.58 -12.33 -0.88
C THR A 134 9.80 -13.32 -0.02
N SER A 135 10.47 -14.15 0.77
CA SER A 135 9.81 -14.99 1.77
C SER A 135 9.41 -14.21 3.03
N ASN A 136 9.87 -12.97 3.19
CA ASN A 136 9.59 -12.16 4.37
C ASN A 136 8.19 -11.52 4.32
N VAL A 137 7.25 -12.12 5.03
CA VAL A 137 5.86 -11.65 5.14
C VAL A 137 5.76 -10.20 5.63
N MET A 138 6.65 -9.74 6.52
CA MET A 138 6.62 -8.37 7.01
C MET A 138 7.03 -7.36 5.92
N VAL A 139 7.95 -7.74 5.04
CA VAL A 139 8.32 -6.93 3.87
C VAL A 139 7.18 -6.91 2.87
N LYS A 140 6.61 -8.07 2.52
CA LYS A 140 5.43 -8.15 1.65
C LYS A 140 4.29 -7.28 2.16
N LYS A 141 3.99 -7.34 3.45
CA LYS A 141 3.00 -6.48 4.10
C LYS A 141 3.29 -5.00 3.85
N GLN A 142 4.53 -4.56 4.08
CA GLN A 142 4.88 -3.15 3.86
C GLN A 142 4.74 -2.75 2.39
N VAL A 143 5.17 -3.58 1.46
CA VAL A 143 5.06 -3.33 0.01
C VAL A 143 3.60 -3.24 -0.42
N PHE A 144 2.75 -4.17 0.04
CA PHE A 144 1.31 -4.12 -0.24
C PHE A 144 0.64 -2.85 0.31
N GLU A 145 1.00 -2.40 1.51
CA GLU A 145 0.50 -1.13 2.06
C GLU A 145 0.91 0.07 1.18
N LEU A 146 2.14 0.07 0.64
CA LEU A 146 2.61 1.12 -0.27
C LEU A 146 1.88 1.10 -1.62
N LEU A 147 1.61 -0.08 -2.19
CA LEU A 147 0.82 -0.21 -3.42
C LEU A 147 -0.64 0.24 -3.22
N ALA A 148 -1.26 -0.17 -2.11
CA ALA A 148 -2.63 0.26 -1.78
C ALA A 148 -2.71 1.78 -1.61
N ALA A 149 -1.68 2.38 -1.02
CA ALA A 149 -1.57 3.81 -0.89
C ALA A 149 -1.50 4.55 -2.23
N LEU A 150 -0.74 4.04 -3.20
CA LEU A 150 -0.70 4.61 -4.55
C LEU A 150 -2.09 4.56 -5.20
N CYS A 151 -2.81 3.45 -5.05
CA CYS A 151 -4.19 3.33 -5.53
C CYS A 151 -5.14 4.39 -4.93
N ILE A 152 -4.96 4.71 -3.66
CA ILE A 152 -5.83 5.67 -2.94
C ILE A 152 -5.43 7.12 -3.24
N TYR A 153 -4.14 7.37 -3.45
CA TYR A 153 -3.61 8.72 -3.62
C TYR A 153 -4.13 9.41 -4.89
N SER A 154 -4.10 8.71 -6.03
CA SER A 154 -4.57 9.27 -7.31
C SER A 154 -5.01 8.18 -8.30
N PRO A 155 -5.86 8.52 -9.29
CA PRO A 155 -6.19 7.60 -10.38
C PRO A 155 -4.97 7.13 -11.17
N GLU A 156 -3.96 7.98 -11.30
CA GLU A 156 -2.67 7.63 -11.91
C GLU A 156 -1.92 6.58 -11.08
N GLY A 157 -1.84 6.76 -9.76
CA GLY A 157 -1.24 5.77 -8.87
C GLY A 157 -1.96 4.42 -8.88
N HIS A 158 -3.28 4.43 -9.00
CA HIS A 158 -4.08 3.23 -9.24
C HIS A 158 -3.72 2.52 -10.55
N ALA A 159 -3.66 3.27 -11.66
CA ALA A 159 -3.29 2.72 -12.97
C ALA A 159 -1.86 2.14 -12.96
N LEU A 160 -0.90 2.85 -12.37
CA LEU A 160 0.48 2.38 -12.22
C LEU A 160 0.59 1.14 -11.33
N THR A 161 -0.23 1.03 -10.29
CA THR A 161 -0.27 -0.17 -9.44
C THR A 161 -0.80 -1.38 -10.21
N LEU A 162 -1.86 -1.21 -11.01
CA LEU A 162 -2.37 -2.27 -11.87
C LEU A 162 -1.35 -2.71 -12.93
N ASP A 163 -0.66 -1.75 -13.54
CA ASP A 163 0.44 -2.02 -14.48
C ASP A 163 1.59 -2.77 -13.80
N ALA A 164 1.98 -2.36 -12.59
CA ALA A 164 3.04 -3.02 -11.83
C ALA A 164 2.70 -4.45 -11.42
N LEU A 165 1.43 -4.76 -11.11
CA LEU A 165 0.97 -6.11 -10.82
C LEU A 165 0.89 -6.99 -12.09
N ASP A 166 0.51 -6.42 -13.24
CA ASP A 166 0.54 -7.14 -14.52
C ASP A 166 1.98 -7.38 -15.00
N HIS A 167 2.88 -6.44 -14.75
CA HIS A 167 4.31 -6.63 -14.97
C HIS A 167 4.86 -7.74 -14.05
N TYR A 168 4.53 -7.71 -12.76
CA TYR A 168 4.93 -8.74 -11.80
C TYR A 168 4.47 -10.14 -12.23
N LYS A 169 3.24 -10.27 -12.75
CA LYS A 169 2.73 -11.52 -13.33
C LYS A 169 3.70 -12.09 -14.37
N THR A 170 4.16 -11.23 -15.28
CA THR A 170 5.02 -11.64 -16.38
C THR A 170 6.42 -12.02 -15.90
N VAL A 171 7.00 -11.23 -14.99
CA VAL A 171 8.36 -11.48 -14.46
C VAL A 171 8.40 -12.72 -13.56
N CYS A 172 7.40 -12.91 -12.71
CA CYS A 172 7.32 -14.02 -11.75
C CYS A 172 6.51 -15.21 -12.28
N SER A 173 6.23 -15.25 -13.59
CA SER A 173 5.51 -16.34 -14.28
C SER A 173 4.20 -16.76 -13.59
N GLN A 174 3.44 -15.79 -13.09
CA GLN A 174 2.13 -16.03 -12.49
C GLN A 174 1.06 -16.21 -13.57
N GLN A 175 -0.01 -16.94 -13.26
CA GLN A 175 -1.13 -17.10 -14.21
C GLN A 175 -1.93 -15.81 -14.38
N TYR A 176 -2.16 -15.07 -13.29
CA TYR A 176 -2.96 -13.85 -13.29
C TYR A 176 -2.28 -12.73 -12.51
N ARG A 177 -2.58 -11.47 -12.86
CA ARG A 177 -1.99 -10.30 -12.20
C ARG A 177 -2.28 -10.19 -10.71
N PHE A 178 -3.38 -10.78 -10.25
CA PHE A 178 -3.75 -10.80 -8.83
C PHE A 178 -3.38 -12.10 -8.10
N SER A 179 -2.73 -13.06 -8.78
CA SER A 179 -2.33 -14.33 -8.17
C SER A 179 -1.48 -14.12 -6.92
N VAL A 180 -0.55 -13.15 -6.93
CA VAL A 180 0.29 -12.86 -5.75
C VAL A 180 -0.52 -12.48 -4.52
N ILE A 181 -1.59 -11.70 -4.67
CA ILE A 181 -2.45 -11.32 -3.53
C ILE A 181 -3.28 -12.51 -3.06
N MET A 182 -3.83 -13.28 -4.02
CA MET A 182 -4.71 -14.41 -3.73
C MET A 182 -3.98 -15.58 -3.06
N ASN A 183 -2.75 -15.87 -3.48
CA ASN A 183 -1.92 -16.90 -2.87
C ASN A 183 -1.59 -16.54 -1.42
N GLU A 184 -1.13 -15.30 -1.16
CA GLU A 184 -0.82 -14.86 0.20
C GLU A 184 -2.07 -14.85 1.10
N LEU A 185 -3.23 -14.51 0.55
CA LEU A 185 -4.51 -14.57 1.26
C LEU A 185 -4.89 -16.02 1.62
N SER A 186 -4.54 -17.01 0.79
CA SER A 186 -4.87 -18.43 1.02
C SER A 186 -3.93 -19.09 2.00
N ASP A 187 -2.65 -18.73 1.95
CA ASP A 187 -1.59 -19.44 2.65
C ASP A 187 -1.29 -18.86 4.04
N SER A 188 -1.73 -17.63 4.34
CA SER A 188 -1.41 -16.93 5.58
C SER A 188 -2.50 -17.05 6.66
N ASP A 189 -2.12 -17.48 7.85
CA ASP A 189 -2.92 -17.42 9.09
C ASP A 189 -2.69 -16.11 9.90
N ASN A 190 -1.72 -15.30 9.49
CA ASN A 190 -1.40 -14.02 10.13
C ASN A 190 -2.51 -12.98 9.89
N VAL A 191 -3.45 -12.89 10.82
CA VAL A 191 -4.60 -11.97 10.77
C VAL A 191 -4.22 -10.51 10.42
N PRO A 192 -3.23 -9.86 11.08
CA PRO A 192 -2.77 -8.53 10.66
C PRO A 192 -2.38 -8.42 9.19
N TYR A 193 -1.77 -9.46 8.62
CA TYR A 193 -1.35 -9.47 7.23
C TYR A 193 -2.54 -9.69 6.28
N VAL A 194 -3.45 -10.62 6.62
CA VAL A 194 -4.68 -10.86 5.86
C VAL A 194 -5.55 -9.60 5.78
N VAL A 195 -5.65 -8.84 6.88
CA VAL A 195 -6.35 -7.53 6.89
C VAL A 195 -5.70 -6.55 5.91
N THR A 196 -4.37 -6.47 5.86
CA THR A 196 -3.65 -5.66 4.88
C THR A 196 -3.96 -6.11 3.45
N LEU A 197 -3.94 -7.42 3.16
CA LEU A 197 -4.23 -7.94 1.82
C LEU A 197 -5.66 -7.60 1.37
N LEU A 198 -6.66 -7.79 2.25
CA LEU A 198 -8.05 -7.42 1.96
C LEU A 198 -8.19 -5.91 1.71
N SER A 199 -7.41 -5.09 2.41
CA SER A 199 -7.40 -3.65 2.16
C SER A 199 -6.83 -3.26 0.82
N VAL A 200 -5.82 -3.99 0.35
CA VAL A 200 -5.25 -3.82 -0.99
C VAL A 200 -6.29 -4.19 -2.05
N VAL A 201 -6.99 -5.32 -1.86
CA VAL A 201 -8.10 -5.72 -2.73
C VAL A 201 -9.15 -4.61 -2.80
N ASN A 202 -9.53 -4.03 -1.65
CA ASN A 202 -10.47 -2.92 -1.61
C ASN A 202 -9.94 -1.67 -2.32
N ALA A 203 -8.68 -1.29 -2.11
CA ALA A 203 -8.05 -0.15 -2.76
C ALA A 203 -8.02 -0.31 -4.29
N VAL A 204 -7.75 -1.53 -4.78
CA VAL A 204 -7.75 -1.84 -6.22
C VAL A 204 -9.18 -1.82 -6.79
N ILE A 205 -10.14 -2.47 -6.14
CA ILE A 205 -11.52 -2.57 -6.65
C ILE A 205 -12.24 -1.22 -6.59
N LEU A 206 -12.04 -0.43 -5.53
CA LEU A 206 -12.76 0.83 -5.32
C LEU A 206 -12.04 2.05 -5.91
N GLY A 207 -10.79 1.89 -6.37
CA GLY A 207 -10.01 2.97 -6.98
C GLY A 207 -10.65 3.61 -8.22
N PRO A 208 -11.19 2.83 -9.20
CA PRO A 208 -11.84 3.40 -10.37
C PRO A 208 -13.23 3.97 -10.04
N GLU A 209 -13.52 5.16 -10.58
CA GLU A 209 -14.87 5.75 -10.47
C GLU A 209 -15.90 4.98 -11.32
N ASP A 210 -15.48 4.49 -12.49
CA ASP A 210 -16.33 3.77 -13.43
C ASP A 210 -16.80 2.41 -12.88
N LEU A 211 -18.12 2.25 -12.78
CA LEU A 211 -18.77 1.04 -12.26
C LEU A 211 -18.41 -0.22 -13.06
N ARG A 212 -18.26 -0.09 -14.38
CA ARG A 212 -17.93 -1.24 -15.24
C ARG A 212 -16.52 -1.75 -14.94
N THR A 213 -15.56 -0.86 -14.84
CA THR A 213 -14.16 -1.18 -14.48
C THR A 213 -14.10 -1.83 -13.10
N ARG A 214 -14.84 -1.31 -12.10
CA ARG A 214 -14.94 -1.93 -10.77
C ARG A 214 -15.51 -3.34 -10.82
N THR A 215 -16.54 -3.54 -11.65
CA THR A 215 -17.16 -4.86 -11.85
C THR A 215 -16.18 -5.83 -12.49
N GLN A 216 -15.43 -5.41 -13.52
CA GLN A 216 -14.38 -6.21 -14.16
C GLN A 216 -13.29 -6.62 -13.18
N LEU A 217 -12.75 -5.67 -12.40
CA LEU A 217 -11.73 -5.96 -11.38
C LEU A 217 -12.24 -6.95 -10.35
N ARG A 218 -13.48 -6.78 -9.87
CA ARG A 218 -14.10 -7.73 -8.94
C ARG A 218 -14.23 -9.13 -9.56
N SER A 219 -14.67 -9.20 -10.82
CA SER A 219 -14.75 -10.46 -11.56
C SER A 219 -13.39 -11.09 -11.79
N GLU A 220 -12.30 -10.32 -11.94
CA GLU A 220 -10.94 -10.87 -12.04
C GLU A 220 -10.47 -11.47 -10.70
N PHE A 221 -10.81 -10.86 -9.56
CA PHE A 221 -10.52 -11.46 -8.25
C PHE A 221 -11.33 -12.73 -8.01
N ILE A 222 -12.63 -12.75 -8.36
CA ILE A 222 -13.53 -13.90 -8.13
C ILE A 222 -13.30 -15.01 -9.16
N GLY A 223 -13.15 -14.68 -10.44
CA GLY A 223 -13.00 -15.65 -11.53
C GLY A 223 -11.68 -16.42 -11.46
N ASN A 224 -10.68 -15.86 -10.80
CA ASN A 224 -9.39 -16.50 -10.53
C ASN A 224 -9.30 -17.12 -9.12
N CYS A 225 -10.37 -17.06 -8.31
CA CYS A 225 -10.42 -17.75 -7.03
C CYS A 225 -10.47 -19.26 -7.24
N HIS A 226 -9.44 -19.94 -6.74
CA HIS A 226 -9.49 -21.37 -6.42
C HIS A 226 -10.79 -21.71 -5.65
N PRO A 227 -11.41 -22.90 -5.85
CA PRO A 227 -12.68 -23.28 -5.22
C PRO A 227 -12.76 -23.12 -3.69
N ALA A 228 -11.60 -22.97 -3.03
CA ALA A 228 -11.47 -22.74 -1.59
C ALA A 228 -12.07 -21.42 -1.07
N TRP A 229 -12.32 -20.42 -1.93
CA TRP A 229 -12.81 -19.09 -1.51
C TRP A 229 -14.33 -18.90 -1.55
N TYR A 230 -15.07 -19.87 -2.11
CA TYR A 230 -16.54 -19.86 -2.13
C TYR A 230 -17.21 -19.66 -0.75
N PRO A 231 -16.66 -20.12 0.39
CA PRO A 231 -17.29 -19.95 1.70
C PRO A 231 -17.23 -18.54 2.29
N LEU A 232 -16.33 -17.66 1.82
CA LEU A 232 -16.10 -16.33 2.40
C LEU A 232 -16.83 -15.20 1.65
N LEU A 233 -17.46 -15.52 0.52
CA LEU A 233 -18.26 -14.56 -0.25
C LEU A 233 -19.72 -14.62 0.21
N PRO A 234 -20.38 -13.47 0.46
CA PRO A 234 -21.82 -13.42 0.58
C PRO A 234 -22.42 -14.02 -0.69
N ARG A 235 -23.15 -15.14 -0.57
CA ARG A 235 -23.88 -15.70 -1.69
C ARG A 235 -24.80 -14.60 -2.21
N ALA A 236 -24.55 -14.13 -3.44
CA ALA A 236 -25.57 -13.40 -4.16
C ALA A 236 -26.77 -14.34 -4.30
N PRO A 237 -27.98 -13.96 -3.84
CA PRO A 237 -29.18 -14.66 -4.27
C PRO A 237 -29.23 -14.50 -5.80
N ASP A 238 -29.41 -15.61 -6.50
CA ASP A 238 -29.69 -15.67 -7.95
C ASP A 238 -28.50 -15.64 -8.93
N CYS A 239 -27.50 -16.50 -8.72
CA CYS A 239 -26.67 -16.98 -9.84
C CYS A 239 -26.81 -18.50 -9.99
N PRO A 240 -27.35 -19.01 -11.12
CA PRO A 240 -27.40 -20.44 -11.37
C PRO A 240 -25.98 -20.99 -11.61
N PRO A 241 -25.71 -22.25 -11.26
CA PRO A 241 -24.40 -22.86 -11.42
C PRO A 241 -24.01 -22.98 -12.91
N PRO A 242 -22.71 -22.92 -13.24
CA PRO A 242 -22.25 -23.03 -14.61
C PRO A 242 -22.48 -24.46 -15.11
N GLY A 243 -23.40 -24.64 -16.06
CA GLY A 243 -23.73 -25.95 -16.63
C GLY A 243 -25.13 -26.09 -17.23
N GLN A 244 -26.02 -25.10 -17.07
CA GLN A 244 -27.33 -25.11 -17.74
C GLN A 244 -27.45 -23.90 -18.67
N ALA A 245 -27.06 -24.08 -19.92
CA ALA A 245 -27.56 -23.22 -20.99
C ALA A 245 -29.05 -23.56 -21.20
N PRO A 246 -29.98 -22.59 -21.16
CA PRO A 246 -31.36 -22.88 -21.54
C PRO A 246 -31.39 -23.04 -23.07
N GLY A 247 -31.75 -24.25 -23.49
CA GLY A 247 -32.01 -24.58 -24.89
C GLY A 247 -33.12 -23.71 -25.47
N ARG A 248 -32.97 -23.36 -26.76
CA ARG A 248 -34.03 -22.74 -27.56
C ARG A 248 -35.19 -23.72 -27.75
N SER A 249 -36.38 -23.31 -27.32
CA SER A 249 -37.69 -23.76 -27.84
C SER A 249 -38.67 -22.61 -27.59
N SER A 250 -38.98 -21.80 -28.61
CA SER A 250 -40.17 -21.93 -29.48
C SER A 250 -41.49 -21.71 -28.75
N GLN A 251 -42.14 -20.58 -29.10
CA GLN A 251 -43.57 -20.29 -29.06
C GLN A 251 -44.32 -20.33 -27.72
N GLU A 252 -44.70 -19.16 -27.20
CA GLU A 252 -46.10 -18.93 -26.82
C GLU A 252 -46.44 -17.42 -26.76
N SER A 253 -47.62 -17.07 -27.26
CA SER A 253 -48.17 -15.71 -27.43
C SER A 253 -48.68 -15.10 -26.12
N PRO A 254 -48.83 -13.76 -26.00
CA PRO A 254 -49.30 -13.13 -24.76
C PRO A 254 -50.84 -13.01 -24.71
N GLY A 255 -51.43 -13.40 -23.57
CA GLY A 255 -52.80 -13.06 -23.16
C GLY A 255 -52.80 -12.10 -21.95
N PRO A 256 -53.86 -11.30 -21.70
CA PRO A 256 -53.78 -10.10 -20.86
C PRO A 256 -54.40 -10.24 -19.45
N ALA A 257 -54.18 -9.19 -18.63
CA ALA A 257 -54.83 -8.82 -17.34
C ALA A 257 -54.39 -9.62 -16.09
N GLN A 258 -54.19 -9.06 -14.89
CA GLN A 258 -54.47 -7.76 -14.25
C GLN A 258 -53.70 -7.69 -12.89
N PRO A 259 -53.72 -6.56 -12.14
CA PRO A 259 -52.72 -6.24 -11.11
C PRO A 259 -53.07 -6.77 -9.71
N ARG A 260 -52.06 -6.92 -8.85
CA ARG A 260 -52.26 -6.96 -7.38
C ARG A 260 -51.34 -6.01 -6.64
N VAL A 261 -51.94 -5.45 -5.61
CA VAL A 261 -51.58 -4.34 -4.74
C VAL A 261 -51.00 -4.87 -3.43
N GLY A 262 -50.08 -4.11 -2.82
CA GLY A 262 -49.58 -4.28 -1.44
C GLY A 262 -48.30 -5.13 -1.38
N GLU A 263 -47.21 -4.78 -0.69
CA GLU A 263 -46.99 -3.86 0.43
C GLU A 263 -45.55 -3.28 0.41
N SER A 264 -45.41 -2.07 0.98
CA SER A 264 -44.15 -1.35 1.30
C SER A 264 -43.55 -1.80 2.66
N PRO A 265 -42.39 -1.27 3.12
CA PRO A 265 -41.23 -0.75 2.41
C PRO A 265 -39.91 -1.42 2.84
N ALA A 266 -38.89 -1.32 1.98
CA ALA A 266 -37.51 -1.63 2.30
C ALA A 266 -36.96 -0.69 3.39
N THR A 267 -36.31 -1.29 4.39
CA THR A 267 -35.54 -0.57 5.41
C THR A 267 -34.29 0.03 4.75
N THR A 268 -34.34 1.31 4.44
CA THR A 268 -33.19 2.11 4.03
C THR A 268 -32.20 2.21 5.20
N VAL A 269 -31.05 1.55 5.08
CA VAL A 269 -29.89 1.86 5.92
C VAL A 269 -29.16 3.02 5.25
N PRO A 270 -28.94 4.17 5.92
CA PRO A 270 -28.26 5.31 5.31
C PRO A 270 -26.77 5.00 5.21
N LEU A 271 -26.27 4.90 3.98
CA LEU A 271 -24.84 5.00 3.70
C LEU A 271 -24.45 6.46 3.91
N VAL A 272 -23.80 6.75 5.04
CA VAL A 272 -23.16 8.03 5.30
C VAL A 272 -22.07 8.22 4.25
N ALA A 273 -22.42 8.92 3.18
CA ALA A 273 -21.49 9.47 2.23
C ALA A 273 -20.81 10.68 2.88
N THR A 274 -19.73 10.45 3.61
CA THR A 274 -18.78 11.52 3.91
C THR A 274 -17.91 11.77 2.69
N GLY A 275 -18.33 12.76 1.90
CA GLY A 275 -17.44 13.44 0.99
C GLY A 275 -16.35 14.16 1.79
N LEU A 276 -15.11 14.01 1.33
CA LEU A 276 -14.03 15.00 1.46
C LEU A 276 -12.87 14.55 0.57
N ARG A 277 -12.95 14.95 -0.71
CA ARG A 277 -11.78 15.08 -1.58
C ARG A 277 -11.03 16.34 -1.14
N THR A 278 -9.98 16.16 -0.37
CA THR A 278 -8.84 17.07 -0.34
C THR A 278 -7.58 16.21 -0.22
N GLY A 279 -6.70 16.30 -1.23
CA GLY A 279 -5.44 15.57 -1.30
C GLY A 279 -4.47 16.05 -0.24
N HIS A 280 -4.58 15.50 0.97
CA HIS A 280 -3.66 15.76 2.06
C HIS A 280 -2.91 14.47 2.41
N PRO A 281 -1.56 14.44 2.38
CA PRO A 281 -0.74 13.25 2.67
C PRO A 281 -0.93 12.68 4.09
N SER A 282 -1.66 13.37 4.97
CA SER A 282 -1.87 12.97 6.36
C SER A 282 -2.90 11.86 6.57
N LEU A 283 -3.68 11.47 5.54
CA LEU A 283 -4.61 10.33 5.62
C LEU A 283 -3.90 8.98 5.79
N PHE A 284 -2.61 8.91 5.45
CA PHE A 284 -1.74 7.75 5.68
C PHE A 284 -1.61 7.38 7.17
N ARG A 285 -1.61 8.37 8.07
CA ARG A 285 -1.49 8.13 9.52
C ARG A 285 -2.77 7.59 10.14
N GLY A 286 -3.94 7.96 9.61
CA GLY A 286 -5.23 7.53 10.17
C GLY A 286 -5.55 6.06 9.90
N TRP A 287 -5.14 5.55 8.74
CA TRP A 287 -5.46 4.18 8.32
C TRP A 287 -4.44 3.14 8.82
N LEU A 288 -3.16 3.50 8.92
CA LEU A 288 -2.09 2.66 9.50
C LEU A 288 -1.94 2.80 11.04
N GLY A 289 -2.46 3.88 11.63
CA GLY A 289 -2.19 4.27 13.02
C GLY A 289 -3.13 3.69 14.09
N SER A 290 -4.19 2.96 13.74
CA SER A 290 -5.16 2.43 14.72
C SER A 290 -4.72 1.15 15.44
N ARG A 291 -3.41 0.85 15.48
CA ARG A 291 -2.81 -0.22 16.28
C ARG A 291 -1.71 0.29 17.20
N ARG A 292 -2.05 1.23 18.08
CA ARG A 292 -1.47 1.35 19.42
C ARG A 292 -2.51 1.96 20.35
N ARG A 293 -3.40 1.12 20.86
CA ARG A 293 -3.89 1.13 22.24
C ARG A 293 -4.58 -0.18 22.53
#